data_AF-A0A934Z5S5-F1
#
_entry.id   AF-A0A934Z5S5-F1
#
_cell.length_a   1.000
_cell.length_b   1.000
_cell.length_c   1.000
_cell.angle_alpha   90.00
_cell.angle_beta   90.00
_cell.angle_gamma   90.00
#
_symmetry.space_group_name_H-M   'P 1'
#
loop_
_entity.id
_entity.type
_entity.pdbx_description
1 polymer ?
#
loop_
_entity_poly.entity_id
_entity_poly.type
_entity_poly.pdbx_seq_one_letter_code
_entity_poly.pdbx_strand_id
1 'polypeptide(L)' 'MCPDGIIRRFAGLFVLLSLALAHWVNPAWYYFTAFVGVNLVQSSFTGFCPLEKILGAAGVLGCKKA' A
#
# COMPACT_ATOMS: atom_id res chain seq x y z
N MET A 1 -15.15 9.05 2.69
CA MET A 1 -15.19 7.60 2.45
C MET A 1 -14.80 7.32 1.02
N CYS A 2 -13.62 6.75 0.80
CA CYS A 2 -13.25 6.19 -0.48
C CYS A 2 -13.90 4.81 -0.63
N PRO A 3 -14.17 4.32 -1.86
CA PRO A 3 -14.55 2.93 -2.06
C PRO A 3 -13.36 2.02 -1.67
N ASP A 4 -13.53 1.19 -0.64
CA ASP A 4 -12.52 0.26 -0.11
C ASP A 4 -11.93 -0.67 -1.18
N GLY A 5 -12.68 -0.92 -2.26
CA GLY A 5 -12.25 -1.72 -3.40
C GLY A 5 -11.06 -1.16 -4.16
N ILE A 6 -10.96 0.17 -4.32
CA ILE A 6 -9.81 0.81 -5.00
C ILE A 6 -8.55 0.70 -4.13
N ILE A 7 -8.71 0.92 -2.82
CA ILE A 7 -7.62 0.84 -1.84
C ILE A 7 -7.04 -0.56 -1.81
N ARG A 8 -7.89 -1.60 -1.72
CA ARG A 8 -7.45 -3.00 -1.73
C ARG A 8 -6.74 -3.40 -3.03
N ARG A 9 -7.18 -2.86 -4.17
CA ARG A 9 -6.58 -3.18 -5.49
C ARG A 9 -5.23 -2.49 -5.67
N PHE A 10 -5.09 -1.24 -5.23
CA PHE A 10 -3.81 -0.54 -5.19
C PHE A 10 -2.83 -1.16 -4.21
N ALA A 11 -3.30 -1.55 -3.02
CA ALA A 11 -2.50 -2.27 -2.03
C ALA A 11 -1.92 -3.56 -2.62
N GLY A 12 -2.77 -4.37 -3.27
CA GLY A 12 -2.33 -5.60 -3.93
C GLY A 12 -1.33 -5.35 -5.06
N LEU A 13 -1.58 -4.34 -5.92
CA LEU A 13 -0.68 -3.99 -7.01
C LEU A 13 0.69 -3.52 -6.50
N PHE A 14 0.71 -2.72 -5.42
CA PHE A 14 1.93 -2.21 -4.81
C PHE A 14 2.80 -3.33 -4.22
N VAL A 15 2.18 -4.32 -3.59
CA VAL A 15 2.87 -5.51 -3.08
C VAL A 15 3.43 -6.37 -4.23
N LEU A 16 2.65 -6.61 -5.28
CA LEU A 16 3.12 -7.36 -6.46
C LEU A 16 4.28 -6.64 -7.18
N LEU A 17 4.20 -5.31 -7.33
CA LEU A 17 5.30 -4.50 -7.87
C LEU A 17 6.55 -4.57 -7.01
N SER A 18 6.41 -4.45 -5.69
CA SER A 18 7.54 -4.54 -4.76
C SER A 18 8.20 -5.91 -4.80
N LEU A 19 7.41 -6.99 -4.90
CA LEU A 19 7.90 -8.36 -5.01
C LEU A 19 8.62 -8.62 -6.35
N ALA A 20 8.06 -8.12 -7.46
CA ALA A 20 8.71 -8.19 -8.77
C ALA A 20 10.05 -7.45 -8.78
N LEU A 21 10.11 -6.27 -8.16
CA LEU A 21 11.34 -5.49 -8.06
C LEU A 21 12.37 -6.14 -7.13
N ALA A 22 11.92 -6.80 -6.06
CA ALA A 22 12.80 -7.57 -5.19
C ALA A 22 13.49 -8.74 -5.92
N HIS A 23 12.78 -9.37 -6.85
CA HIS A 23 13.34 -10.43 -7.67
C HIS A 23 14.35 -9.91 -8.71
N TRP A 24 14.11 -8.72 -9.28
CA TRP A 24 14.91 -8.20 -10.40
C TRP A 24 16.11 -7.33 -9.98
N VAL A 25 16.03 -6.62 -8.84
CA VAL A 25 17.09 -5.68 -8.43
C VAL A 25 18.03 -6.30 -7.40
N ASN A 26 17.50 -6.72 -6.24
CA ASN A 26 18.31 -7.28 -5.16
C ASN A 26 17.42 -7.98 -4.12
N PRO A 27 17.73 -9.21 -3.67
CA PRO A 27 16.96 -9.91 -2.63
C PRO A 27 16.86 -9.16 -1.30
N ALA A 28 17.71 -8.16 -1.02
CA ALA A 28 17.55 -7.29 0.15
C ALA A 28 16.21 -6.53 0.18
N TRP A 29 15.55 -6.36 -0.98
CA TRP A 29 14.22 -5.73 -1.08
C TRP A 29 13.09 -6.56 -0.45
N TYR A 30 13.30 -7.84 -0.16
CA TYR A 30 12.31 -8.64 0.59
C TYR A 30 12.09 -8.09 2.01
N TYR A 31 13.14 -7.58 2.67
CA TYR A 31 13.00 -6.97 3.99
C TYR A 31 12.17 -5.69 3.93
N PHE A 32 12.37 -4.87 2.90
CA PHE A 32 11.56 -3.67 2.66
C PHE A 32 10.10 -4.02 2.36
N THR A 33 9.89 -5.01 1.49
CA THR A 33 8.53 -5.49 1.13
C THR A 33 7.81 -6.10 2.34
N ALA A 34 8.52 -6.86 3.17
CA ALA A 34 7.98 -7.42 4.41
C ALA A 34 7.65 -6.31 5.42
N PHE A 35 8.50 -5.29 5.58
CA PHE A 35 8.23 -4.14 6.43
C PHE A 35 6.97 -3.39 5.98
N VAL A 36 6.86 -3.08 4.69
CA VAL A 36 5.67 -2.45 4.10
C VAL A 36 4.42 -3.32 4.31
N GLY A 37 4.53 -4.64 4.09
CA GLY A 37 3.44 -5.59 4.26
C GLY A 37 2.94 -5.65 5.70
N VAL A 38 3.84 -5.70 6.69
CA VAL A 38 3.49 -5.66 8.12
C VAL A 38 2.76 -4.36 8.47
N ASN A 39 3.21 -3.23 7.95
CA ASN A 39 2.53 -1.94 8.15
C ASN A 39 1.12 -1.92 7.51
N LEU A 40 0.93 -2.59 6.36
CA LEU A 40 -0.37 -2.75 5.72
C LEU A 40 -1.34 -3.63 6.53
N VAL A 41 -0.82 -4.74 7.08
CA VAL A 41 -1.59 -5.63 7.96
C VAL A 41 -1.97 -4.87 9.23
N GLN A 42 -1.03 -4.17 9.86
CA GLN A 42 -1.30 -3.34 11.03
C GLN A 42 -2.35 -2.27 10.74
N SER A 43 -2.32 -1.64 9.56
CA SER A 43 -3.34 -0.69 9.12
C SER A 43 -4.73 -1.32 8.97
N SER A 44 -4.82 -2.58 8.57
CA SER A 44 -6.11 -3.26 8.42
C SER A 44 -6.80 -3.49 9.77
N PHE A 45 -6.02 -3.59 10.84
CA PHE A 45 -6.53 -3.73 12.22
C PHE A 45 -6.71 -2.38 12.94
N THR A 46 -5.86 -1.38 12.66
CA THR A 46 -5.86 -0.08 13.36
C THR A 46 -6.57 1.04 12.61
N GLY A 47 -6.98 0.81 11.35
CA GLY A 47 -7.58 1.83 10.49
C GLY A 47 -6.62 2.93 10.03
N PHE A 48 -5.35 2.88 10.44
CA PHE A 48 -4.35 3.88 10.11
C PHE A 48 -3.65 3.50 8.80
N CYS A 49 -4.28 3.82 7.66
CA CYS A 49 -3.77 3.43 6.35
C CYS A 49 -2.84 4.50 5.74
N PRO A 50 -1.51 4.31 5.76
CA PRO A 50 -0.58 5.22 5.09
C PRO A 50 -0.85 5.28 3.58
N LEU A 51 -1.37 4.20 2.99
CA LEU A 51 -1.80 4.17 1.59
C LEU A 51 -2.96 5.14 1.34
N GLU A 52 -3.91 5.25 2.26
CA GLU A 52 -5.01 6.21 2.15
C GLU A 52 -4.52 7.66 2.28
N LYS A 53 -3.49 7.91 3.11
CA LYS A 53 -2.83 9.22 3.16
C LYS A 53 -2.06 9.54 1.87
N ILE A 54 -1.35 8.58 1.29
CA ILE A 54 -0.59 8.76 0.04
C ILE A 54 -1.55 8.93 -1.14
N LEU A 55 -2.61 8.13 -1.23
CA LEU A 55 -3.60 8.21 -2.31
C LEU A 55 -4.46 9.46 -2.19
N GLY A 56 -4.81 9.87 -0.97
CA GLY A 56 -5.43 11.17 -0.68
C GLY A 56 -4.51 12.36 -0.95
N ALA A 57 -3.19 12.21 -0.80
CA ALA A 57 -2.21 13.23 -1.16
C ALA A 57 -1.92 13.29 -2.67
N ALA A 58 -1.98 12.14 -3.36
CA ALA A 58 -1.76 12.01 -4.80
C ALA A 58 -2.96 12.48 -5.63
N GLY A 59 -4.09 12.83 -5.00
CA GLY A 59 -5.25 13.42 -5.68
C GLY A 59 -5.95 12.50 -6.69
N VAL A 60 -5.58 11.22 -6.74
CA VAL A 60 -6.17 10.24 -7.64
C VAL A 60 -7.54 9.84 -7.13
N LEU A 61 -8.57 10.31 -7.85
CA LEU A 61 -9.99 9.94 -7.77
C LEU A 61 -10.66 10.21 -6.40
N GLY A 62 -11.00 11.48 -6.14
CA GLY A 62 -12.13 11.85 -5.27
C GLY A 62 -12.06 11.46 -3.78
N CYS A 63 -10.94 10.93 -3.31
CA CYS A 63 -10.73 10.53 -1.94
C CYS A 63 -10.61 11.74 -1.01
N LYS A 64 -11.72 12.15 -0.37
CA LYS A 64 -11.70 13.07 0.78
C LYS A 64 -11.13 12.34 2.00
N LYS A 65 -10.02 12.85 2.55
CA LYS A 65 -9.61 12.61 3.95
C LYS A 65 -10.82 12.93 4.84
N ALA A 66 -11.20 11.99 5.71
CA ALA A 66 -11.93 12.37 6.91
C ALA A 66 -10.99 13.20 7.81
#